data_AF-A0A3M2QL21-F1
#
_entry.id   AF-A0A3M2QL21-F1
#
_cell.length_a   1.000
_cell.length_b   1.000
_cell.length_c   1.000
_cell.angle_alpha   90.00
_cell.angle_beta   90.00
_cell.angle_gamma   90.00
#
_symmetry.space_group_name_H-M   'P 1'
#
loop_
_entity.id
_entity.type
_entity.pdbx_description
1 polymer ?
#
loop_
_entity_poly.entity_id
_entity_poly.type
_entity_poly.pdbx_seq_one_letter_code
_entity_poly.pdbx_strand_id
1 'polypeptide(L)'
;CMRMRKLGKGQSVVFCIPREIEQKIRRLTGRARAAPCDLTVSDVICWAISETCQSLRREVPLWLTQGIRFDHQRRLWDELDACDDDLSRSACAQSFREDEALSLDRRYNPQQSHPSVSSLLDHVESRSGAMMYELCQQFGLAVLHTSSLQEEQERELSPETEQESQVERPPPAQPARHSLHADVRMFVQSGVFTGSTAFSTAFQPAFATLRHTSAAKNFDVREFQKNVWVTQDFSRVVEESFSSSNYSDLFQRSVQWILTSKDEVLNGRLLVISPYEAQKLLPEIEKSQHVSLRLYSPWVNLGFESLDHLNLYNVPQTQNCCAIPRSLITPLNIFSGQL
;
A
#
# COMPACT_ATOMS: atom_id res chain seq x y z
N CYS A 1 13.39 -2.81 -38.96
CA CYS A 1 14.57 -3.63 -38.61
C CYS A 1 14.51 -4.95 -39.39
N MET A 2 15.51 -5.28 -40.21
CA MET A 2 15.48 -6.38 -41.20
C MET A 2 16.71 -7.27 -41.05
N ARG A 3 16.75 -8.09 -39.98
CA ARG A 3 17.98 -8.76 -39.51
C ARG A 3 18.17 -10.21 -39.97
N MET A 4 17.29 -10.77 -40.82
CA MET A 4 17.31 -12.21 -41.19
C MET A 4 17.29 -12.51 -42.71
N ARG A 5 17.90 -11.66 -43.56
CA ARG A 5 17.78 -11.78 -45.04
C ARG A 5 18.57 -12.93 -45.70
N LYS A 6 19.44 -13.65 -44.98
CA LYS A 6 20.27 -14.75 -45.53
C LYS A 6 19.95 -16.13 -44.93
N LEU A 7 18.77 -16.31 -44.29
CA LEU A 7 18.31 -17.62 -43.84
C LEU A 7 18.29 -18.62 -45.01
N GLY A 8 18.90 -19.80 -44.83
CA GLY A 8 19.00 -20.83 -45.88
C GLY A 8 20.13 -20.59 -46.90
N LYS A 9 20.84 -19.45 -46.86
CA LYS A 9 22.05 -19.18 -47.67
C LYS A 9 23.28 -19.04 -46.77
N GLY A 10 23.63 -20.13 -46.10
CA GLY A 10 24.78 -20.23 -45.16
C GLY A 10 24.47 -19.86 -43.70
N GLN A 11 23.22 -19.48 -43.40
CA GLN A 11 22.74 -19.24 -42.03
C GLN A 11 21.59 -20.21 -41.71
N SER A 12 21.61 -20.78 -40.51
CA SER A 12 20.57 -21.67 -39.98
C SER A 12 19.96 -21.11 -38.70
N VAL A 13 18.75 -21.58 -38.35
CA VAL A 13 18.07 -21.25 -37.09
C VAL A 13 17.87 -22.54 -36.32
N VAL A 14 18.18 -22.49 -35.03
CA VAL A 14 17.96 -23.60 -34.10
C VAL A 14 17.09 -23.08 -32.96
N PHE A 15 16.01 -23.80 -32.66
CA PHE A 15 15.14 -23.50 -31.54
C PHE A 15 15.61 -24.31 -30.33
N CYS A 16 15.94 -23.61 -29.25
CA CYS A 16 16.22 -24.23 -27.96
C CYS A 16 14.98 -24.09 -27.09
N ILE A 17 14.38 -25.21 -26.70
CA ILE A 17 13.14 -25.24 -25.91
C ILE A 17 13.38 -25.97 -24.58
N PRO A 18 12.90 -25.44 -23.46
CA PRO A 18 12.96 -26.14 -22.18
C PRO A 18 11.90 -27.25 -22.13
N ARG A 19 12.07 -28.19 -21.19
CA ARG A 19 11.29 -29.43 -21.11
C ARG A 19 9.79 -29.19 -20.93
N GLU A 20 9.42 -28.10 -20.27
CA GLU A 20 8.04 -27.69 -20.03
C GLU A 20 7.34 -27.34 -21.36
N ILE A 21 8.04 -26.63 -22.25
CA ILE A 21 7.51 -26.23 -23.56
C ILE A 21 7.48 -27.43 -24.51
N GLU A 22 8.49 -28.29 -24.46
CA GLU A 22 8.50 -29.57 -25.18
C GLU A 22 7.24 -30.41 -24.90
N GLN A 23 6.82 -30.49 -23.63
CA GLN A 23 5.60 -31.17 -23.22
C GLN A 23 4.33 -30.49 -23.76
N LYS A 24 4.27 -29.15 -23.76
CA LYS A 24 3.15 -28.40 -24.32
C LYS A 24 2.99 -28.65 -25.82
N ILE A 25 4.10 -28.59 -26.58
CA ILE A 25 4.10 -28.86 -28.02
C ILE A 25 3.60 -30.27 -28.30
N ARG A 26 4.07 -31.29 -27.56
CA ARG A 26 3.61 -32.68 -27.71
C ARG A 26 2.12 -32.87 -27.43
N ARG A 27 1.57 -32.14 -26.44
CA ARG A 27 0.14 -32.17 -26.13
C ARG A 27 -0.68 -31.62 -27.29
N LEU A 28 -0.24 -30.50 -27.90
CA LEU A 28 -0.91 -29.92 -29.06
C LEU A 28 -0.86 -30.84 -30.30
N THR A 29 0.25 -31.53 -30.55
CA THR A 29 0.41 -32.41 -31.72
C THR A 29 -0.15 -33.83 -31.51
N GLY A 30 -0.73 -34.13 -30.34
CA GLY A 30 -1.27 -35.45 -30.01
C GLY A 30 -0.21 -36.52 -29.76
N ARG A 31 1.07 -36.14 -29.64
CA ARG A 31 2.24 -37.03 -29.50
C ARG A 31 2.76 -37.12 -28.07
N ALA A 32 1.87 -37.09 -27.08
CA ALA A 32 2.23 -37.02 -25.66
C ALA A 32 3.15 -38.17 -25.16
N ARG A 33 3.25 -39.28 -25.91
CA ARG A 33 4.06 -40.46 -25.57
C ARG A 33 5.21 -40.75 -26.57
N ALA A 34 5.47 -39.88 -27.53
CA ALA A 34 6.53 -40.06 -28.53
C ALA A 34 7.93 -39.74 -27.97
N ALA A 35 8.98 -40.23 -28.64
CA ALA A 35 10.36 -40.08 -28.20
C ALA A 35 10.87 -38.61 -28.29
N PRO A 36 11.96 -38.26 -27.58
CA PRO A 36 12.59 -36.92 -27.59
C PRO A 36 12.87 -36.34 -28.98
N CYS A 37 13.26 -37.18 -29.95
CA CYS A 37 13.81 -36.73 -31.22
C CYS A 37 12.79 -36.46 -32.34
N ASP A 38 11.48 -36.54 -32.06
CA ASP A 38 10.44 -36.45 -33.10
C ASP A 38 9.87 -35.03 -33.30
N LEU A 39 10.43 -34.03 -32.62
CA LEU A 39 9.96 -32.64 -32.72
C LEU A 39 10.58 -31.93 -33.92
N THR A 40 9.72 -31.43 -34.80
CA THR A 40 10.11 -30.66 -35.98
C THR A 40 9.96 -29.17 -35.72
N VAL A 41 10.63 -28.34 -36.53
CA VAL A 41 10.45 -26.88 -36.50
C VAL A 41 8.98 -26.49 -36.75
N SER A 42 8.26 -27.26 -37.57
CA SER A 42 6.83 -27.03 -37.82
C SER A 42 6.01 -27.15 -36.54
N ASP A 43 6.32 -28.12 -35.67
CA ASP A 43 5.61 -28.32 -34.41
C ASP A 43 5.80 -27.13 -33.46
N VAL A 44 7.02 -26.59 -33.41
CA VAL A 44 7.36 -25.39 -32.62
C VAL A 44 6.59 -24.16 -33.13
N ILE A 45 6.54 -23.96 -34.44
CA ILE A 45 5.81 -22.82 -35.04
C ILE A 45 4.30 -22.95 -34.79
N CYS A 46 3.74 -24.15 -34.98
CA CYS A 46 2.32 -24.40 -34.69
C CYS A 46 1.98 -24.12 -33.23
N TRP A 47 2.84 -24.53 -32.28
CA TRP A 47 2.68 -24.20 -30.87
C TRP A 47 2.75 -22.70 -30.62
N ALA A 48 3.76 -22.00 -31.17
CA ALA A 48 3.90 -20.55 -30.98
C ALA A 48 2.69 -19.77 -31.51
N ILE A 49 2.16 -20.14 -32.68
CA ILE A 49 0.94 -19.54 -33.24
C ILE A 49 -0.26 -19.82 -32.31
N SER A 50 -0.39 -21.07 -31.84
CA SER A 50 -1.48 -21.47 -30.95
C SER A 50 -1.47 -20.72 -29.62
N GLU A 51 -0.29 -20.58 -28.98
CA GLU A 51 -0.14 -19.79 -27.76
C GLU A 51 -0.40 -18.31 -28.01
N THR A 52 0.02 -17.76 -29.15
CA THR A 52 -0.30 -16.38 -29.52
C THR A 52 -1.82 -16.18 -29.64
N CYS A 53 -2.53 -17.10 -30.30
CA CYS A 53 -3.99 -17.06 -30.37
C CYS A 53 -4.65 -17.21 -28.99
N GLN A 54 -4.10 -18.06 -28.12
CA GLN A 54 -4.62 -18.22 -26.75
C GLN A 54 -4.37 -16.98 -25.90
N SER A 55 -3.19 -16.37 -26.00
CA SER A 55 -2.87 -15.10 -25.34
C SER A 55 -3.82 -14.00 -25.82
N LEU A 56 -4.00 -13.82 -27.14
CA LEU A 56 -4.97 -12.86 -27.67
C LEU A 56 -6.39 -13.10 -27.13
N ARG A 57 -6.83 -14.36 -27.00
CA ARG A 57 -8.14 -14.68 -26.39
C ARG A 57 -8.25 -14.25 -24.93
N ARG A 58 -7.16 -14.29 -24.17
CA ARG A 58 -7.12 -13.85 -22.77
C ARG A 58 -7.11 -12.33 -22.65
N GLU A 59 -6.49 -11.64 -23.60
CA GLU A 59 -6.42 -10.17 -23.65
C GLU A 59 -7.72 -9.50 -24.12
N VAL A 60 -8.53 -10.15 -24.96
CA VAL A 60 -9.74 -9.54 -25.55
C VAL A 60 -10.72 -8.99 -24.52
N PRO A 61 -11.03 -9.65 -23.39
CA PRO A 61 -11.94 -9.08 -22.42
C PRO A 61 -11.35 -7.88 -21.66
N LEU A 62 -10.03 -7.80 -21.51
CA LEU A 62 -9.35 -6.61 -20.99
C LEU A 62 -9.53 -5.44 -21.96
N TRP A 63 -9.21 -5.68 -23.24
CA TRP A 63 -9.45 -4.71 -24.31
C TRP A 63 -10.91 -4.25 -24.36
N LEU A 64 -11.87 -5.16 -24.20
CA LEU A 64 -13.29 -4.83 -24.16
C LEU A 64 -13.62 -3.90 -22.99
N THR A 65 -13.13 -4.22 -21.79
CA THR A 65 -13.35 -3.40 -20.60
C THR A 65 -12.77 -2.00 -20.77
N GLN A 66 -11.57 -1.89 -21.34
CA GLN A 66 -10.95 -0.60 -21.68
C GLN A 66 -11.76 0.16 -22.73
N GLY A 67 -12.29 -0.53 -23.74
CA GLY A 67 -13.15 0.05 -24.76
C GLY A 67 -14.46 0.62 -24.19
N ILE A 68 -15.12 -0.12 -23.29
CA ILE A 68 -16.33 0.34 -22.58
C ILE A 68 -16.02 1.59 -21.76
N ARG A 69 -14.92 1.57 -20.99
CA ARG A 69 -14.49 2.73 -20.18
C ARG A 69 -14.20 3.94 -21.05
N PHE A 70 -13.48 3.74 -22.16
CA PHE A 70 -13.18 4.82 -23.10
C PHE A 70 -14.45 5.43 -23.68
N ASP A 71 -15.41 4.62 -24.12
CA ASP A 71 -16.69 5.10 -24.66
C ASP A 71 -17.47 5.93 -23.62
N HIS A 72 -17.53 5.45 -22.38
CA HIS A 72 -18.16 6.16 -21.28
C HIS A 72 -17.48 7.51 -20.97
N GLN A 73 -16.15 7.49 -20.79
CA GLN A 73 -15.36 8.68 -20.49
C GLN A 73 -15.37 9.68 -21.66
N ARG A 74 -15.44 9.20 -22.91
CA ARG A 74 -15.54 10.08 -24.08
C ARG A 74 -16.82 10.89 -24.07
N ARG A 75 -17.95 10.30 -23.71
CA ARG A 75 -19.22 11.04 -23.59
C ARG A 75 -19.16 12.09 -22.49
N LEU A 76 -18.64 11.73 -21.32
CA LEU A 76 -18.43 12.69 -20.23
C LEU A 76 -17.50 13.83 -20.66
N TRP A 77 -16.49 13.53 -21.48
CA TRP A 77 -15.57 14.54 -22.02
C TRP A 77 -16.29 15.48 -22.98
N ASP A 78 -17.09 14.95 -23.91
CA ASP A 78 -17.85 15.77 -24.85
C ASP A 78 -18.92 16.64 -24.12
N GLU A 79 -19.50 16.14 -23.02
CA GLU A 79 -20.38 16.91 -22.12
C GLU A 79 -19.62 18.04 -21.40
N LEU A 80 -18.39 17.77 -20.96
CA LEU A 80 -17.52 18.75 -20.30
C LEU A 80 -17.12 19.87 -21.26
N ASP A 81 -16.75 19.52 -22.50
CA ASP A 81 -16.39 20.48 -23.56
C ASP A 81 -17.59 21.38 -23.95
N ALA A 82 -18.82 20.89 -23.78
CA ALA A 82 -20.05 21.66 -24.02
C ALA A 82 -20.47 22.55 -22.82
N CYS A 83 -19.85 22.40 -21.65
CA CYS A 83 -20.19 23.15 -20.45
C CYS A 83 -19.34 24.44 -20.31
N ASP A 84 -20.02 25.59 -20.22
CA ASP A 84 -19.37 26.88 -19.99
C ASP A 84 -19.17 27.23 -18.49
N ASP A 85 -20.00 26.67 -17.59
CA ASP A 85 -20.02 27.02 -16.16
C ASP A 85 -19.15 26.09 -15.28
N ASP A 86 -18.47 26.67 -14.28
CA ASP A 86 -17.52 25.98 -13.41
C ASP A 86 -18.19 24.97 -12.45
N LEU A 87 -19.41 25.25 -12.01
CA LEU A 87 -20.16 24.31 -11.17
C LEU A 87 -20.51 23.03 -11.93
N SER A 88 -20.96 23.16 -13.18
CA SER A 88 -21.24 22.05 -14.08
C SER A 88 -19.98 21.24 -14.42
N ARG A 89 -18.83 21.90 -14.60
CA ARG A 89 -17.54 21.21 -14.77
C ARG A 89 -17.16 20.37 -13.56
N SER A 90 -17.34 20.89 -12.35
CA SER A 90 -17.02 20.16 -11.13
C SER A 90 -17.90 18.91 -10.93
N ALA A 91 -19.17 19.00 -11.30
CA ALA A 91 -20.10 17.86 -11.27
C ALA A 91 -19.72 16.80 -12.32
N CYS A 92 -19.40 17.22 -13.54
CA CYS A 92 -18.94 16.32 -14.60
C CYS A 92 -17.61 15.63 -14.22
N ALA A 93 -16.66 16.36 -13.62
CA ALA A 93 -15.39 15.82 -13.12
C ALA A 93 -15.59 14.75 -12.02
N GLN A 94 -16.63 14.85 -11.21
CA GLN A 94 -16.97 13.80 -10.24
C GLN A 94 -17.48 12.53 -10.93
N SER A 95 -18.18 12.66 -12.05
CA SER A 95 -18.66 11.52 -12.85
C SER A 95 -17.53 10.74 -13.54
N PHE A 96 -16.34 11.33 -13.71
CA PHE A 96 -15.15 10.64 -14.21
C PHE A 96 -14.51 9.67 -13.20
N ARG A 97 -14.92 9.72 -11.92
CA ARG A 97 -14.33 8.88 -10.88
C ARG A 97 -14.74 7.42 -11.05
N GLU A 98 -13.75 6.53 -11.07
CA GLU A 98 -13.96 5.08 -11.04
C GLU A 98 -13.69 4.54 -9.62
N ASP A 99 -14.34 3.43 -9.27
CA ASP A 99 -14.02 2.70 -8.05
C ASP A 99 -12.59 2.15 -8.14
N GLU A 100 -11.68 2.64 -7.30
CA GLU A 100 -10.26 2.23 -7.28
C GLU A 100 -10.10 0.74 -6.91
N ALA A 101 -10.96 0.24 -6.03
CA ALA A 101 -10.91 -1.13 -5.55
C ALA A 101 -12.30 -1.76 -5.51
N LEU A 102 -12.36 -3.05 -5.84
CA LEU A 102 -13.54 -3.85 -5.59
C LEU A 102 -13.66 -4.13 -4.08
N SER A 103 -14.88 -4.07 -3.57
CA SER A 103 -15.14 -4.52 -2.20
C SER A 103 -14.79 -6.00 -2.02
N LEU A 104 -14.43 -6.40 -0.80
CA LEU A 104 -14.13 -7.81 -0.48
C LEU A 104 -15.31 -8.72 -0.86
N ASP A 105 -16.55 -8.25 -0.63
CA ASP A 105 -17.75 -8.99 -1.02
C ASP A 105 -17.82 -9.18 -2.55
N ARG A 106 -17.48 -8.18 -3.36
CA ARG A 106 -17.45 -8.33 -4.82
C ARG A 106 -16.36 -9.29 -5.28
N ARG A 107 -15.20 -9.27 -4.62
CA ARG A 107 -14.04 -10.09 -5.00
C ARG A 107 -14.19 -11.57 -4.62
N TYR A 108 -14.83 -11.85 -3.49
CA TYR A 108 -14.89 -13.19 -2.91
C TYR A 108 -16.28 -13.84 -2.94
N ASN A 109 -17.31 -13.15 -3.44
CA ASN A 109 -18.64 -13.75 -3.56
C ASN A 109 -18.77 -14.60 -4.85
N PRO A 110 -18.86 -15.94 -4.72
CA PRO A 110 -18.98 -16.84 -5.88
C PRO A 110 -20.32 -16.69 -6.63
N GLN A 111 -21.28 -15.93 -6.09
CA GLN A 111 -22.60 -15.74 -6.69
C GLN A 111 -22.71 -14.51 -7.60
N GLN A 112 -21.65 -13.69 -7.74
CA GLN A 112 -21.70 -12.59 -8.68
C GLN A 112 -21.58 -13.11 -10.12
N SER A 113 -22.71 -13.00 -10.80
CA SER A 113 -22.98 -13.37 -12.19
C SER A 113 -21.85 -12.93 -13.10
N HIS A 114 -21.25 -13.87 -13.84
CA HIS A 114 -20.43 -13.54 -15.00
C HIS A 114 -21.30 -12.70 -15.95
N PRO A 115 -21.02 -11.39 -16.09
CA PRO A 115 -21.85 -10.55 -16.94
C PRO A 115 -21.70 -11.06 -18.37
N SER A 116 -22.83 -11.23 -19.05
CA SER A 116 -22.80 -11.52 -20.48
C SER A 116 -22.18 -10.32 -21.19
N VAL A 117 -21.47 -10.57 -22.29
CA VAL A 117 -20.89 -9.49 -23.11
C VAL A 117 -21.97 -8.47 -23.51
N SER A 118 -23.19 -8.95 -23.80
CA SER A 118 -24.34 -8.09 -24.10
C SER A 118 -24.69 -7.15 -22.95
N SER A 119 -24.77 -7.65 -21.71
CA SER A 119 -25.11 -6.81 -20.54
C SER A 119 -24.08 -5.71 -20.27
N LEU A 120 -22.81 -5.93 -20.61
CA LEU A 120 -21.76 -4.92 -20.47
C LEU A 120 -21.85 -3.84 -21.55
N LEU A 121 -22.32 -4.21 -22.74
CA LEU A 121 -22.40 -3.33 -23.89
C LEU A 121 -23.70 -2.52 -23.96
N ASP A 122 -24.69 -2.81 -23.11
CA ASP A 122 -25.98 -2.08 -23.06
C ASP A 122 -25.81 -0.56 -22.89
N HIS A 123 -24.70 -0.13 -22.29
CA HIS A 123 -24.41 1.27 -22.01
C HIS A 123 -23.45 1.91 -23.04
N VAL A 124 -22.94 1.15 -24.01
CA VAL A 124 -21.96 1.58 -25.02
C VAL A 124 -22.66 2.08 -26.28
N GLU A 125 -22.02 2.97 -27.02
CA GLU A 125 -22.61 3.53 -28.23
C GLU A 125 -22.87 2.40 -29.22
N SER A 126 -24.02 2.45 -29.90
CA SER A 126 -24.50 1.34 -30.74
C SER A 126 -23.47 0.86 -31.78
N ARG A 127 -22.64 1.76 -32.33
CA ARG A 127 -21.60 1.42 -33.30
C ARG A 127 -20.37 0.77 -32.65
N SER A 128 -19.85 1.36 -31.58
CA SER A 128 -18.69 0.86 -30.83
C SER A 128 -19.02 -0.49 -30.17
N GLY A 129 -20.21 -0.60 -29.56
CA GLY A 129 -20.70 -1.82 -28.94
C GLY A 129 -20.88 -2.97 -29.95
N ALA A 130 -21.40 -2.71 -31.14
CA ALA A 130 -21.53 -3.74 -32.18
C ALA A 130 -20.17 -4.29 -32.62
N MET A 131 -19.18 -3.42 -32.84
CA MET A 131 -17.81 -3.83 -33.19
C MET A 131 -17.16 -4.66 -32.08
N MET A 132 -17.30 -4.21 -30.83
CA MET A 132 -16.79 -4.92 -29.64
C MET A 132 -17.43 -6.30 -29.49
N TYR A 133 -18.74 -6.39 -29.69
CA TYR A 133 -19.49 -7.65 -29.62
C TYR A 133 -19.05 -8.62 -30.72
N GLU A 134 -18.91 -8.16 -31.96
CA GLU A 134 -18.45 -8.98 -33.08
C GLU A 134 -17.05 -9.54 -32.82
N LEU A 135 -16.13 -8.72 -32.31
CA LEU A 135 -14.78 -9.18 -31.98
C LEU A 135 -14.82 -10.26 -30.89
N CYS A 136 -15.63 -10.09 -29.84
CA CYS A 136 -15.80 -11.12 -28.80
C CYS A 136 -16.32 -12.43 -29.38
N GLN A 137 -17.25 -12.38 -30.34
CA GLN A 137 -17.74 -13.57 -31.04
C GLN A 137 -16.65 -14.25 -31.88
N GLN A 138 -15.82 -13.49 -32.60
CA GLN A 138 -14.71 -14.04 -33.38
C GLN A 138 -13.70 -14.81 -32.50
N PHE A 139 -13.52 -14.39 -31.26
CA PHE A 139 -12.67 -15.07 -30.28
C PHE A 139 -13.40 -16.15 -29.46
N GLY A 140 -14.71 -16.35 -29.67
CA GLY A 140 -15.51 -17.37 -28.98
C GLY A 140 -15.84 -17.03 -27.52
N LEU A 141 -15.81 -15.75 -27.16
CA LEU A 141 -16.04 -15.26 -25.81
C LEU A 141 -17.52 -14.91 -25.61
N ALA A 142 -18.32 -15.91 -25.24
CA ALA A 142 -19.75 -15.72 -24.94
C ALA A 142 -19.99 -15.26 -23.49
N VAL A 143 -19.09 -15.63 -22.57
CA VAL A 143 -19.15 -15.33 -21.14
C VAL A 143 -17.78 -14.83 -20.71
N LEU A 144 -17.75 -13.71 -19.99
CA LEU A 144 -16.51 -13.14 -19.46
C LEU A 144 -16.31 -13.57 -18.01
N HIS A 145 -15.18 -14.21 -17.74
CA HIS A 145 -14.74 -14.47 -16.38
C HIS A 145 -14.03 -13.23 -15.85
N THR A 146 -14.79 -12.27 -15.31
CA THR A 146 -14.29 -11.00 -14.78
C THR A 146 -13.18 -11.16 -13.73
N SER A 147 -13.19 -12.26 -12.97
CA SER A 147 -12.17 -12.56 -11.96
C SER A 147 -10.78 -12.79 -12.54
N SER A 148 -10.64 -13.46 -13.69
CA SER A 148 -9.32 -13.69 -14.31
C SER A 148 -8.76 -12.46 -15.00
N LEU A 149 -9.63 -11.53 -15.44
CA LEU A 149 -9.22 -10.32 -16.14
C LEU A 149 -8.53 -9.32 -15.23
N GLN A 150 -8.96 -9.25 -13.98
CA GLN A 150 -8.35 -8.39 -12.99
C GLN A 150 -7.12 -9.04 -12.34
N GLU A 151 -7.10 -10.37 -12.24
CA GLU A 151 -5.91 -11.12 -11.80
C GLU A 151 -4.77 -11.08 -12.85
N GLU A 152 -5.08 -11.14 -14.15
CA GLU A 152 -4.08 -10.92 -15.22
C GLU A 152 -3.66 -9.45 -15.33
N GLN A 153 -4.54 -8.46 -15.06
CA GLN A 153 -4.09 -7.08 -14.80
C GLN A 153 -3.10 -7.04 -13.64
N GLU A 154 -3.35 -7.73 -12.53
CA GLU A 154 -2.43 -7.75 -11.38
C GLU A 154 -1.13 -8.55 -11.63
N ARG A 155 -1.14 -9.54 -12.53
CA ARG A 155 0.03 -10.40 -12.83
C ARG A 155 0.88 -9.93 -14.01
N GLU A 156 0.26 -9.48 -15.11
CA GLU A 156 0.96 -8.96 -16.28
C GLU A 156 1.38 -7.48 -16.10
N LEU A 157 0.84 -6.77 -15.10
CA LEU A 157 1.43 -5.53 -14.55
C LEU A 157 2.60 -5.80 -13.59
N SER A 158 3.49 -6.72 -13.99
CA SER A 158 4.88 -6.72 -13.53
C SER A 158 5.88 -6.13 -14.56
N PRO A 159 5.55 -5.14 -15.43
CA PRO A 159 6.53 -4.12 -15.74
C PRO A 159 6.66 -3.22 -14.53
N GLU A 160 7.84 -2.61 -14.38
CA GLU A 160 8.14 -1.49 -13.48
C GLU A 160 7.20 -0.32 -13.79
N THR A 161 5.92 -0.45 -13.45
CA THR A 161 4.95 0.63 -13.51
C THR A 161 5.26 1.47 -12.29
N GLU A 162 6.07 2.51 -12.47
CA GLU A 162 6.14 3.61 -11.52
C GLU A 162 4.71 4.15 -11.39
N GLN A 163 3.97 3.64 -10.40
CA GLN A 163 2.72 4.22 -9.94
C GLN A 163 3.08 5.60 -9.42
N GLU A 164 3.05 6.62 -10.28
CA GLU A 164 2.94 8.00 -9.84
C GLU A 164 1.51 8.18 -9.31
N SER A 165 1.28 7.64 -8.10
CA SER A 165 0.21 8.14 -7.25
C SER A 165 0.44 9.65 -7.13
N GLN A 166 -0.48 10.45 -7.65
CA GLN A 166 -0.56 11.84 -7.22
C GLN A 166 -1.02 11.81 -5.77
N VAL A 167 -0.05 11.70 -4.86
CA VAL A 167 -0.29 11.78 -3.43
C VAL A 167 -0.88 13.16 -3.19
N GLU A 168 -2.18 13.20 -2.92
CA GLU A 168 -2.84 14.41 -2.43
C GLU A 168 -2.16 14.78 -1.12
N ARG A 169 -1.27 15.78 -1.20
CA ARG A 169 -0.53 16.20 -0.02
C ARG A 169 -1.50 16.85 0.95
N PRO A 170 -1.25 16.70 2.26
CA PRO A 170 -2.02 17.43 3.26
C PRO A 170 -2.04 18.93 2.91
N PRO A 171 -3.15 19.63 3.17
CA PRO A 171 -3.23 21.06 2.93
C PRO A 171 -2.08 21.78 3.66
N PRO A 172 -1.58 22.90 3.12
CA PRO A 172 -0.46 23.62 3.71
C PRO A 172 -0.80 24.04 5.14
N ALA A 173 0.00 23.59 6.11
CA ALA A 173 -0.13 23.90 7.52
C ALA A 173 1.17 24.51 8.06
N GLN A 174 1.05 25.41 9.04
CA GLN A 174 2.20 25.99 9.71
C GLN A 174 2.77 25.00 10.74
N PRO A 175 4.09 24.70 10.70
CA PRO A 175 4.70 23.78 11.65
C PRO A 175 4.70 24.37 13.06
N ALA A 176 4.40 23.55 14.06
CA ALA A 176 4.47 23.97 15.46
C ALA A 176 5.92 24.30 15.85
N ARG A 177 6.10 25.30 16.72
CA ARG A 177 7.42 25.63 17.26
C ARG A 177 7.85 24.56 18.26
N HIS A 178 8.95 23.88 17.94
CA HIS A 178 9.51 22.86 18.80
C HIS A 178 10.11 23.45 20.08
N SER A 179 9.86 22.80 21.21
CA SER A 179 10.40 23.21 22.52
C SER A 179 10.72 22.00 23.38
N LEU A 180 11.85 22.06 24.08
CA LEU A 180 12.25 21.02 25.02
C LEU A 180 11.77 21.39 26.42
N HIS A 181 10.86 20.58 26.99
CA HIS A 181 10.32 20.82 28.32
C HIS A 181 11.33 20.46 29.42
N ALA A 182 11.34 21.22 30.53
CA ALA A 182 12.26 21.00 31.64
C ALA A 182 12.11 19.60 32.27
N ASP A 183 10.87 19.13 32.44
CA ASP A 183 10.58 17.79 32.98
C ASP A 183 11.13 16.65 32.10
N VAL A 184 11.21 16.82 30.78
CA VAL A 184 11.82 15.82 29.88
C VAL A 184 13.32 15.74 30.12
N ARG A 185 13.98 16.91 30.31
CA ARG A 185 15.39 16.96 30.69
C ARG A 185 15.63 16.36 32.08
N MET A 186 14.77 16.66 33.05
CA MET A 186 14.84 16.08 34.40
C MET A 186 14.68 14.56 34.36
N PHE A 187 13.80 14.03 33.50
CA PHE A 187 13.65 12.59 33.29
C PHE A 187 14.95 11.96 32.78
N VAL A 188 15.64 12.57 31.80
CA VAL A 188 16.93 12.08 31.29
C VAL A 188 18.01 12.08 32.38
N GLN A 189 18.02 13.09 33.25
CA GLN A 189 19.04 13.26 34.29
C GLN A 189 18.81 12.37 35.51
N SER A 190 17.55 12.15 35.92
CA SER A 190 17.20 11.43 37.16
C SER A 190 16.62 10.03 36.93
N GLY A 191 16.09 9.75 35.74
CA GLY A 191 15.33 8.53 35.44
C GLY A 191 13.92 8.47 36.01
N VAL A 192 13.48 9.52 36.74
CA VAL A 192 12.20 9.54 37.46
C VAL A 192 11.11 10.20 36.63
N PHE A 193 10.03 9.47 36.38
CA PHE A 193 8.89 9.98 35.62
C PHE A 193 7.96 10.85 36.48
N THR A 194 7.95 12.16 36.25
CA THR A 194 7.10 13.12 36.99
C THR A 194 5.69 13.29 36.41
N GLY A 195 5.38 12.66 35.27
CA GLY A 195 4.12 12.85 34.54
C GLY A 195 2.85 12.37 35.26
N SER A 196 2.96 11.64 36.37
CA SER A 196 1.81 11.28 37.22
C SER A 196 1.45 12.38 38.23
N THR A 197 2.23 13.46 38.32
CA THR A 197 1.95 14.57 39.23
C THR A 197 1.06 15.59 38.53
N ALA A 198 0.09 16.17 39.25
CA ALA A 198 -0.87 17.14 38.71
C ALA A 198 -0.25 18.45 38.18
N PHE A 199 1.07 18.61 38.31
CA PHE A 199 1.82 19.84 38.00
C PHE A 199 2.64 19.76 36.71
N SER A 200 2.83 18.57 36.12
CA SER A 200 3.62 18.40 34.90
C SER A 200 2.72 18.36 33.67
N THR A 201 2.81 19.40 32.82
CA THR A 201 2.14 19.44 31.50
C THR A 201 3.00 18.83 30.38
N ALA A 202 4.18 18.32 30.71
CA ALA A 202 5.17 17.85 29.74
C ALA A 202 4.75 16.55 29.03
N PHE A 203 3.97 15.72 29.71
CA PHE A 203 3.63 14.35 29.31
C PHE A 203 2.13 14.17 29.23
N GLN A 204 1.69 13.39 28.26
CA GLN A 204 0.30 12.93 28.17
C GLN A 204 0.26 11.48 27.69
N PRO A 205 -0.82 10.73 27.98
CA PRO A 205 -0.98 9.38 27.42
C PRO A 205 -0.96 9.42 25.89
N ALA A 206 -0.27 8.46 25.27
CA ALA A 206 -0.09 8.42 23.81
C ALA A 206 -1.42 8.43 23.07
N PHE A 207 -2.35 7.54 23.44
CA PHE A 207 -3.67 7.50 22.81
C PHE A 207 -4.41 8.83 22.91
N ALA A 208 -4.25 9.60 23.98
CA ALA A 208 -4.93 10.89 24.16
C ALA A 208 -4.61 11.90 23.04
N THR A 209 -3.48 11.78 22.33
CA THR A 209 -3.16 12.63 21.16
C THR A 209 -4.11 12.40 19.99
N LEU A 210 -4.71 11.22 19.91
CA LEU A 210 -5.64 10.87 18.85
C LEU A 210 -7.01 11.55 19.02
N ARG A 211 -7.25 12.31 20.09
CA ARG A 211 -8.53 13.00 20.34
C ARG A 211 -8.98 13.91 19.20
N HIS A 212 -8.04 14.47 18.43
CA HIS A 212 -8.31 15.35 17.29
C HIS A 212 -8.24 14.64 15.94
N THR A 213 -8.25 13.31 15.93
CA THR A 213 -8.28 12.48 14.70
C THR A 213 -9.72 12.08 14.37
N SER A 214 -9.97 11.70 13.12
CA SER A 214 -11.27 11.14 12.70
C SER A 214 -11.57 9.83 13.44
N ALA A 215 -10.53 9.09 13.82
CA ALA A 215 -10.62 7.84 14.56
C ALA A 215 -11.31 8.00 15.93
N ALA A 216 -11.12 9.13 16.60
CA ALA A 216 -11.76 9.42 17.90
C ALA A 216 -13.30 9.53 17.83
N LYS A 217 -13.90 9.58 16.63
CA LYS A 217 -15.36 9.46 16.48
C LYS A 217 -15.88 8.05 16.72
N ASN A 218 -15.04 7.05 16.47
CA ASN A 218 -15.43 5.64 16.46
C ASN A 218 -15.13 4.94 17.79
N PHE A 219 -14.26 5.50 18.64
CA PHE A 219 -13.88 4.92 19.92
C PHE A 219 -13.56 5.97 20.98
N ASP A 220 -13.80 5.66 22.26
CA ASP A 220 -13.37 6.52 23.36
C ASP A 220 -11.88 6.28 23.66
N VAL A 221 -11.08 7.27 23.30
CA VAL A 221 -9.64 7.32 23.50
C VAL A 221 -9.22 7.13 24.97
N ARG A 222 -10.12 7.41 25.93
CA ARG A 222 -9.86 7.29 27.37
C ARG A 222 -9.88 5.84 27.88
N GLU A 223 -10.45 4.91 27.11
CA GLU A 223 -10.52 3.49 27.48
C GLU A 223 -9.19 2.76 27.27
N PHE A 224 -8.27 3.35 26.50
CA PHE A 224 -6.97 2.75 26.23
C PHE A 224 -6.04 2.77 27.44
N GLN A 225 -5.18 1.76 27.52
CA GLN A 225 -4.20 1.62 28.60
C GLN A 225 -3.19 2.78 28.61
N LYS A 226 -2.90 3.32 29.79
CA LYS A 226 -1.98 4.46 29.99
C LYS A 226 -0.53 4.01 30.21
N ASN A 227 -0.09 3.04 29.40
CA ASN A 227 1.25 2.46 29.49
C ASN A 227 2.24 3.23 28.61
N VAL A 228 1.78 3.75 27.47
CA VAL A 228 2.59 4.54 26.55
C VAL A 228 2.26 6.02 26.76
N TRP A 229 3.31 6.81 26.99
CA TRP A 229 3.25 8.24 27.20
C TRP A 229 4.00 8.94 26.08
N VAL A 230 3.58 10.14 25.75
CA VAL A 230 4.22 11.00 24.74
C VAL A 230 4.53 12.36 25.34
N THR A 231 5.55 13.02 24.81
CA THR A 231 5.83 14.42 25.15
C THR A 231 4.86 15.36 24.45
N GLN A 232 4.73 16.56 25.01
CA GLN A 232 3.94 17.62 24.40
C GLN A 232 4.47 17.98 23.00
N ASP A 233 5.79 18.02 22.81
CA ASP A 233 6.44 18.30 21.51
C ASP A 233 6.19 17.17 20.49
N PHE A 234 6.10 15.91 20.93
CA PHE A 234 5.71 14.81 20.05
C PHE A 234 4.29 15.00 19.49
N SER A 235 3.36 15.40 20.36
CA SER A 235 1.94 15.52 20.01
C SER A 235 1.59 16.73 19.14
N ARG A 236 2.35 17.83 19.26
CA ARG A 236 2.07 19.08 18.56
C ARG A 236 2.97 19.19 17.33
N VAL A 237 2.41 18.85 16.16
CA VAL A 237 3.13 18.89 14.89
C VAL A 237 2.87 20.19 14.11
N VAL A 238 1.65 20.71 14.18
CA VAL A 238 1.23 21.93 13.47
C VAL A 238 0.57 22.93 14.44
N GLU A 239 0.63 24.22 14.10
CA GLU A 239 -0.09 25.26 14.85
C GLU A 239 -1.61 25.06 14.68
N GLU A 240 -2.34 25.04 15.80
CA GLU A 240 -3.74 24.63 15.91
C GLU A 240 -4.65 25.47 14.99
N SER A 241 -4.98 24.93 13.81
CA SER A 241 -6.00 25.46 12.89
C SER A 241 -6.99 24.38 12.46
N PHE A 242 -7.27 23.43 13.34
CA PHE A 242 -8.23 22.37 13.10
C PHE A 242 -9.65 22.82 13.50
N SER A 243 -10.45 23.20 12.50
CA SER A 243 -11.91 23.38 12.67
C SER A 243 -12.60 22.02 12.87
N SER A 244 -13.89 22.02 13.19
CA SER A 244 -14.72 20.81 13.33
C SER A 244 -14.77 19.92 12.07
N SER A 245 -14.34 20.41 10.91
CA SER A 245 -14.24 19.67 9.65
C SER A 245 -12.86 19.12 9.33
N ASN A 246 -11.80 19.56 10.02
CA ASN A 246 -10.41 19.24 9.68
C ASN A 246 -9.80 18.35 10.77
N TYR A 247 -9.53 17.08 10.46
CA TYR A 247 -8.86 16.16 11.38
C TYR A 247 -7.34 16.31 11.30
N SER A 248 -6.68 15.98 12.41
CA SER A 248 -5.22 15.92 12.50
C SER A 248 -4.61 14.63 11.94
N ASP A 249 -5.40 13.80 11.25
CA ASP A 249 -5.01 12.47 10.75
C ASP A 249 -3.73 12.51 9.92
N LEU A 250 -3.69 13.46 8.98
CA LEU A 250 -2.59 13.65 8.04
C LEU A 250 -1.31 14.21 8.68
N PHE A 251 -1.40 14.70 9.92
CA PHE A 251 -0.30 15.35 10.64
C PHE A 251 0.17 14.53 11.84
N GLN A 252 -0.30 13.29 12.00
CA GLN A 252 0.18 12.38 13.05
C GLN A 252 1.64 12.03 12.81
N ARG A 253 2.45 12.11 13.87
CA ARG A 253 3.88 11.81 13.80
C ARG A 253 4.10 10.30 13.97
N SER A 254 4.98 9.73 13.15
CA SER A 254 5.40 8.34 13.32
C SER A 254 6.21 8.16 14.61
N VAL A 255 5.96 7.05 15.30
CA VAL A 255 6.72 6.67 16.48
C VAL A 255 8.08 6.12 16.03
N GLN A 256 9.16 6.69 16.53
CA GLN A 256 10.54 6.27 16.20
C GLN A 256 11.43 6.22 17.43
N TRP A 257 11.36 7.22 18.29
CA TRP A 257 12.27 7.39 19.42
C TRP A 257 11.57 7.14 20.74
N ILE A 258 12.07 6.18 21.51
CA ILE A 258 11.51 5.78 22.80
C ILE A 258 12.57 5.93 23.90
N LEU A 259 12.26 6.73 24.92
CA LEU A 259 13.04 6.77 26.14
C LEU A 259 12.52 5.73 27.12
N THR A 260 13.47 5.02 27.71
CA THR A 260 13.21 3.95 28.68
C THR A 260 14.09 4.12 29.91
N SER A 261 13.52 3.92 31.08
CA SER A 261 14.23 3.83 32.37
C SER A 261 13.92 2.47 32.98
N LYS A 262 14.87 1.86 33.69
CA LYS A 262 14.70 0.51 34.27
C LYS A 262 13.49 0.46 35.21
N ASP A 263 13.36 1.46 36.08
CA ASP A 263 12.28 1.53 37.06
C ASP A 263 10.93 1.75 36.38
N GLU A 264 10.90 2.56 35.32
CA GLU A 264 9.67 2.85 34.59
C GLU A 264 9.20 1.69 33.72
N VAL A 265 10.12 0.91 33.15
CA VAL A 265 9.77 -0.33 32.44
C VAL A 265 9.16 -1.34 33.41
N LEU A 266 9.68 -1.44 34.65
CA LEU A 266 9.08 -2.28 35.70
C LEU A 266 7.69 -1.78 36.12
N ASN A 267 7.48 -0.46 36.14
CA ASN A 267 6.18 0.17 36.39
C ASN A 267 5.24 0.12 35.18
N GLY A 268 5.66 -0.50 34.07
CA GLY A 268 4.82 -0.66 32.88
C GLY A 268 4.66 0.61 32.05
N ARG A 269 5.68 1.48 31.99
CA ARG A 269 5.62 2.75 31.26
C ARG A 269 6.71 2.89 30.21
N LEU A 270 6.32 3.41 29.04
CA LEU A 270 7.20 3.81 27.94
C LEU A 270 6.96 5.28 27.60
N LEU A 271 8.03 6.00 27.25
CA LEU A 271 7.95 7.40 26.84
C LEU A 271 8.41 7.57 25.40
N VAL A 272 7.52 8.04 24.54
CA VAL A 272 7.80 8.42 23.16
C VAL A 272 8.14 9.91 23.11
N ILE A 273 9.21 10.26 22.40
CA ILE A 273 9.68 11.63 22.25
C ILE A 273 9.73 12.05 20.78
N SER A 274 9.76 13.36 20.53
CA SER A 274 9.94 13.85 19.16
C SER A 274 11.37 13.64 18.65
N PRO A 275 11.58 13.58 17.32
CA PRO A 275 12.92 13.61 16.74
C PRO A 275 13.74 14.85 17.15
N TYR A 276 13.06 16.00 17.35
CA TYR A 276 13.71 17.22 17.81
C TYR A 276 14.25 17.06 19.24
N GLU A 277 13.42 16.54 20.16
CA GLU A 277 13.82 16.27 21.54
C GLU A 277 14.93 15.22 21.58
N ALA A 278 14.82 14.15 20.79
CA ALA A 278 15.84 13.11 20.69
C ALA A 278 17.20 13.69 20.29
N GLN A 279 17.24 14.52 19.25
CA GLN A 279 18.47 15.18 18.79
C GLN A 279 19.08 16.11 19.85
N LYS A 280 18.24 16.87 20.57
CA LYS A 280 18.72 17.80 21.61
C LYS A 280 19.22 17.09 22.86
N LEU A 281 18.58 16.00 23.25
CA LEU A 281 18.89 15.26 24.46
C LEU A 281 19.98 14.20 24.26
N LEU A 282 20.31 13.83 23.01
CA LEU A 282 21.28 12.77 22.72
C LEU A 282 22.59 12.88 23.53
N PRO A 283 23.25 14.06 23.64
CA PRO A 283 24.49 14.17 24.42
C PRO A 283 24.30 13.99 25.94
N GLU A 284 23.11 14.32 26.46
CA GLU A 284 22.77 14.10 27.87
C GLU A 284 22.43 12.62 28.13
N ILE A 285 21.74 11.97 27.18
CA ILE A 285 21.37 10.55 27.24
C ILE A 285 22.62 9.66 27.17
N GLU A 286 23.56 9.95 26.28
CA GLU A 286 24.83 9.22 26.16
C GLU A 286 25.63 9.16 27.47
N LYS A 287 25.51 10.21 28.29
CA LYS A 287 26.17 10.31 29.60
C LYS A 287 25.32 9.78 30.75
N SER A 288 24.03 9.58 30.54
CA SER A 288 23.09 9.17 31.57
C SER A 288 23.25 7.69 31.92
N GLN A 289 23.15 7.37 33.20
CA GLN A 289 23.10 5.98 33.68
C GLN A 289 21.65 5.50 33.94
N HIS A 290 20.68 6.41 33.82
CA HIS A 290 19.30 6.18 34.25
C HIS A 290 18.36 5.90 33.08
N VAL A 291 18.61 6.53 31.93
CA VAL A 291 17.75 6.45 30.75
C VAL A 291 18.51 5.86 29.57
N SER A 292 17.79 5.11 28.74
CA SER A 292 18.21 4.62 27.43
C SER A 292 17.25 5.10 26.36
N LEU A 293 17.79 5.68 25.28
CA LEU A 293 17.08 5.96 24.04
C LEU A 293 17.11 4.73 23.15
N ARG A 294 15.94 4.33 22.65
CA ARG A 294 15.75 3.16 21.79
C ARG A 294 15.06 3.54 20.49
N LEU A 295 15.52 2.96 19.39
CA LEU A 295 14.89 3.07 18.08
C LEU A 295 13.76 2.04 17.95
N TYR A 296 12.59 2.51 17.53
CA TYR A 296 11.42 1.73 17.22
C TYR A 296 11.14 1.75 15.72
N SER A 297 10.77 0.60 15.18
CA SER A 297 10.28 0.46 13.82
C SER A 297 9.11 -0.53 13.81
N PRO A 298 7.92 -0.12 13.34
CA PRO A 298 6.77 -1.01 13.28
C PRO A 298 6.98 -2.10 12.21
N TRP A 299 6.50 -3.30 12.50
CA TRP A 299 6.55 -4.44 11.58
C TRP A 299 5.42 -4.34 10.53
N VAL A 300 5.71 -3.67 9.43
CA VAL A 300 4.76 -3.43 8.33
C VAL A 300 4.78 -4.50 7.23
N ASN A 301 5.82 -5.33 7.19
CA ASN A 301 6.00 -6.33 6.13
C ASN A 301 6.39 -7.70 6.72
N LEU A 302 5.48 -8.66 6.59
CA LEU A 302 5.62 -10.04 7.07
C LEU A 302 6.80 -10.81 6.45
N GLY A 303 7.37 -10.32 5.35
CA GLY A 303 8.54 -10.91 4.69
C GLY A 303 9.88 -10.61 5.38
N PHE A 304 9.90 -9.71 6.38
CA PHE A 304 11.08 -9.36 7.17
C PHE A 304 10.92 -9.75 8.64
N GLU A 305 12.03 -9.90 9.35
CA GLU A 305 11.99 -10.09 10.81
C GLU A 305 11.47 -8.84 11.53
N SER A 306 10.75 -9.05 12.63
CA SER A 306 10.21 -7.95 13.43
C SER A 306 11.32 -7.16 14.12
N LEU A 307 11.24 -5.83 14.00
CA LEU A 307 12.14 -4.88 14.67
C LEU A 307 11.45 -4.11 15.81
N ASP A 308 10.23 -4.51 16.17
CA ASP A 308 9.43 -3.91 17.24
C ASP A 308 9.95 -4.22 18.66
N HIS A 309 10.97 -5.08 18.78
CA HIS A 309 11.56 -5.50 20.05
C HIS A 309 12.43 -4.44 20.72
N LEU A 310 12.60 -3.25 20.13
CA LEU A 310 13.34 -2.11 20.69
C LEU A 310 14.80 -2.46 21.08
N ASN A 311 15.41 -3.36 20.31
CA ASN A 311 16.79 -3.82 20.51
C ASN A 311 17.73 -3.45 19.35
N LEU A 312 17.20 -2.85 18.27
CA LEU A 312 17.95 -2.54 17.06
C LEU A 312 19.04 -1.49 17.32
N TYR A 313 18.68 -0.41 18.03
CA TYR A 313 19.60 0.68 18.35
C TYR A 313 19.27 1.26 19.71
N ASN A 314 20.24 1.20 20.62
CA ASN A 314 20.12 1.64 22.01
C ASN A 314 21.30 2.53 22.39
N VAL A 315 21.01 3.66 23.04
CA VAL A 315 22.01 4.62 23.54
C VAL A 315 21.71 4.96 25.00
N PRO A 316 22.66 4.83 25.93
CA PRO A 316 24.04 4.36 25.74
C PRO A 316 24.13 2.82 25.65
N GLN A 317 25.08 2.30 24.86
CA GLN A 317 25.27 0.86 24.64
C GLN A 317 25.69 0.08 25.91
N THR A 318 26.16 0.79 26.93
CA THR A 318 26.67 0.22 28.19
C THR A 318 25.58 -0.20 29.17
N GLN A 319 24.33 0.22 28.97
CA GLN A 319 23.22 -0.22 29.81
C GLN A 319 22.74 -1.59 29.34
N ASN A 320 22.95 -2.62 30.18
CA ASN A 320 22.40 -3.96 29.98
C ASN A 320 20.91 -3.86 29.63
N CYS A 321 20.57 -4.26 28.41
CA CYS A 321 19.26 -4.15 27.81
C CYS A 321 18.24 -4.92 28.65
N CYS A 322 17.49 -4.22 29.50
CA CYS A 322 16.27 -4.80 30.06
C CYS A 322 15.35 -5.10 28.87
N ALA A 323 15.06 -6.38 28.66
CA ALA A 323 14.09 -6.82 27.66
C ALA A 323 12.75 -6.17 28.02
N ILE A 324 12.17 -5.43 27.08
CA ILE A 324 10.91 -4.75 27.32
C ILE A 324 9.81 -5.82 27.31
N PRO A 325 8.97 -5.90 28.36
CA PRO A 325 7.87 -6.83 28.39
C PRO A 325 6.95 -6.65 27.18
N ARG A 326 6.48 -7.77 26.62
CA ARG A 326 5.53 -7.75 25.48
C ARG A 326 4.25 -6.98 25.81
N SER A 327 3.84 -6.94 27.08
CA SER A 327 2.70 -6.14 27.55
C SER A 327 2.85 -4.63 27.32
N LEU A 328 4.06 -4.12 27.09
CA LEU A 328 4.33 -2.72 26.73
C LEU A 328 4.52 -2.52 25.23
N ILE A 329 5.04 -3.53 24.54
CA ILE A 329 5.19 -3.52 23.09
C ILE A 329 3.82 -3.57 22.42
N THR A 330 2.88 -4.39 22.89
CA THR A 330 1.55 -4.48 22.25
C THR A 330 0.80 -3.13 22.20
N PRO A 331 0.64 -2.36 23.29
CA PRO A 331 0.02 -1.04 23.21
C PRO A 331 0.80 -0.05 22.35
N LEU A 332 2.14 -0.14 22.33
CA LEU A 332 3.00 0.68 21.48
C LEU A 332 2.77 0.37 20.00
N ASN A 333 2.72 -0.90 19.63
CA ASN A 333 2.47 -1.37 18.27
C ASN A 333 1.11 -0.86 17.78
N ILE A 334 0.06 -1.03 18.59
CA ILE A 334 -1.29 -0.54 18.29
C ILE A 334 -1.27 0.98 18.08
N PHE A 335 -0.63 1.75 18.97
CA PHE A 335 -0.53 3.20 18.82
C PHE A 335 0.23 3.61 17.55
N SER A 336 1.24 2.83 17.15
CA SER A 336 2.01 3.07 15.92
C SER A 336 1.34 2.59 14.63
N GLY A 337 0.14 1.99 14.72
CA GLY A 337 -0.59 1.49 13.55
C GLY A 337 -0.19 0.08 13.09
N GLN A 338 0.51 -0.69 13.93
CA GLN A 338 0.85 -2.09 13.68
C GLN A 338 -0.16 -3.01 14.37
N LEU A 339 -0.80 -3.90 13.60
CA LEU A 339 -1.80 -4.87 14.07
C LEU A 339 -1.23 -6.30 14.12
#